data_AF-A0A1S6IVG0-F1
#
_entry.id   AF-A0A1S6IVG0-F1
#
_cell.length_a   1.000
_cell.length_b   1.000
_cell.length_c   1.000
_cell.angle_alpha   90.00
_cell.angle_beta   90.00
_cell.angle_gamma   90.00
#
_symmetry.space_group_name_H-M   'P 1'
#
loop_
_entity.id
_entity.type
_entity.pdbx_description
1 polymer ?
#
loop_
_entity_poly.entity_id
_entity_poly.type
_entity_poly.pdbx_seq_one_letter_code
_entity_poly.pdbx_strand_id
1 'polypeptide(L)'
;MKVLLLYLLAVNILTFIMFNIDKWYATTGGWRIPERNLLIACLLGGAPGGYLGMKFAQHKTRKSVFSLGVPILGITQLVLLIWLI
;
A
#
# COMPACT_ATOMS: atom_id res chain seq x y z
N MET A 1 8.88 5.99 -20.25
CA MET A 1 9.48 5.76 -18.91
C MET A 1 9.07 6.80 -17.86
N LYS A 2 9.25 8.11 -18.08
CA LYS A 2 8.94 9.15 -17.06
C LYS A 2 7.49 9.15 -16.56
N VAL A 3 6.51 8.96 -17.46
CA VAL A 3 5.07 8.95 -17.11
C VAL A 3 4.72 7.77 -16.19
N LEU A 4 5.29 6.59 -16.45
CA LEU A 4 5.08 5.40 -15.64
C LEU A 4 5.64 5.57 -14.22
N LEU A 5 6.82 6.19 -14.13
CA LEU A 5 7.49 6.49 -12.87
C LEU A 5 6.68 7.48 -12.02
N LEU A 6 6.13 8.52 -12.67
CA LEU A 6 5.23 9.50 -12.04
C LEU A 6 3.91 8.86 -11.56
N TYR A 7 3.33 7.97 -12.38
CA TYR A 7 2.15 7.20 -12.00
C TYR A 7 2.41 6.32 -10.77
N LEU A 8 3.52 5.57 -10.77
CA LEU A 8 3.91 4.72 -9.64
C LEU A 8 4.16 5.54 -8.36
N LEU A 9 4.81 6.70 -8.47
CA LEU A 9 5.01 7.61 -7.34
C LEU A 9 3.68 8.10 -6.77
N ALA A 10 2.77 8.55 -7.64
CA ALA A 10 1.45 9.01 -7.22
C ALA A 10 0.65 7.92 -6.52
N VAL A 11 0.62 6.70 -7.08
CA VAL A 11 -0.09 5.55 -6.46
C VAL A 11 0.53 5.16 -5.12
N ASN A 12 1.87 5.18 -5.00
CA ASN A 12 2.52 4.90 -3.71
C ASN A 12 2.15 5.92 -2.62
N ILE A 13 2.12 7.21 -2.96
CA ILE A 13 1.73 8.27 -2.02
C ILE A 13 0.25 8.10 -1.62
N LEU A 14 -0.64 7.88 -2.59
CA LEU A 14 -2.07 7.64 -2.32
C LEU A 14 -2.28 6.45 -1.39
N THR A 15 -1.58 5.35 -1.65
CA THR A 15 -1.69 4.13 -0.84
C THR A 15 -1.17 4.37 0.58
N PHE A 16 -0.04 5.06 0.73
CA PHE A 16 0.48 5.44 2.05
C PHE A 16 -0.51 6.29 2.86
N ILE A 17 -1.17 7.24 2.19
CA ILE A 17 -2.19 8.10 2.83
C ILE A 17 -3.40 7.27 3.26
N MET A 18 -3.89 6.35 2.42
CA MET A 18 -5.02 5.49 2.77
C MET A 18 -4.76 4.65 4.03
N PHE A 19 -3.55 4.11 4.20
CA PHE A 19 -3.18 3.38 5.43
C PHE A 19 -3.14 4.29 6.67
N ASN A 20 -2.69 5.54 6.54
CA ASN A 20 -2.67 6.49 7.66
C ASN A 20 -4.08 6.98 8.01
N ILE A 21 -4.92 7.22 7.00
CA ILE A 21 -6.33 7.59 7.18
C ILE A 21 -7.08 6.48 7.90
N ASP A 22 -6.82 5.21 7.56
CA ASP A 22 -7.43 4.07 8.25
C ASP A 22 -7.08 4.04 9.75
N LYS A 23 -5.83 4.36 10.12
CA LYS A 23 -5.44 4.55 11.52
C LYS A 23 -6.13 5.74 12.16
N TRP A 24 -6.22 6.86 11.45
CA TRP A 24 -6.88 8.06 11.97
C TRP A 24 -8.35 7.78 12.29
N TYR A 25 -9.08 7.12 11.39
CA TYR A 25 -10.46 6.66 11.65
C TYR A 25 -10.56 5.66 12.80
N ALA A 26 -9.55 4.81 13.00
CA ALA A 26 -9.51 3.91 14.16
C ALA A 26 -9.37 4.67 15.49
N THR A 27 -8.76 5.86 15.51
CA THR A 27 -8.60 6.71 16.70
C THR A 27 -9.78 7.66 16.90
N THR A 28 -10.36 8.20 15.82
CA THR A 28 -11.50 9.14 15.88
C THR A 28 -12.86 8.45 15.92
N GLY A 29 -12.91 7.11 15.85
CA GLY A 29 -14.15 6.32 15.87
C GLY A 29 -14.93 6.37 14.56
N GLY A 30 -14.30 6.82 13.46
CA GLY A 30 -14.92 6.88 12.14
C GLY A 30 -14.94 5.54 11.39
N TRP A 31 -15.44 5.57 10.15
CA TRP A 31 -15.61 4.38 9.33
C TRP A 31 -14.26 3.80 8.90
N ARG A 32 -13.95 2.58 9.35
CA ARG A 32 -12.73 1.85 8.95
C ARG A 32 -12.78 1.47 7.47
N ILE A 33 -11.63 1.60 6.80
CA ILE A 33 -11.51 1.25 5.38
C ILE A 33 -11.49 -0.28 5.27
N PRO A 34 -12.29 -0.89 4.38
CA PRO A 34 -12.27 -2.33 4.19
C PRO A 34 -10.89 -2.79 3.70
N GLU A 35 -10.39 -3.85 4.32
CA GLU A 35 -9.10 -4.51 4.02
C GLU A 35 -8.92 -4.79 2.51
N ARG A 36 -10.02 -5.05 1.80
CA ARG A 36 -10.04 -5.26 0.35
C ARG A 36 -9.59 -4.04 -0.44
N ASN A 37 -10.00 -2.82 -0.06
CA ASN A 37 -9.63 -1.60 -0.80
C ASN A 37 -8.14 -1.29 -0.65
N LEU A 38 -7.59 -1.53 0.55
CA LEU A 38 -6.15 -1.39 0.82
C LEU A 38 -5.33 -2.40 0.01
N LEU A 39 -5.79 -3.66 -0.09
CA LEU A 39 -5.16 -4.66 -0.95
C LEU A 39 -5.24 -4.30 -2.43
N ILE A 40 -6.39 -3.81 -2.91
CA ILE A 40 -6.55 -3.35 -4.30
C ILE A 40 -5.59 -2.20 -4.60
N ALA A 41 -5.45 -1.23 -3.69
CA ALA A 41 -4.50 -0.12 -3.86
C ALA A 41 -3.03 -0.60 -3.96
N CYS A 42 -2.64 -1.57 -3.13
CA CYS A 42 -1.34 -2.23 -3.25
C CYS A 42 -1.19 -2.93 -4.61
N LEU A 43 -2.22 -3.62 -5.08
CA LEU A 43 -2.23 -4.35 -6.35
C LEU A 43 -2.14 -3.41 -7.57
N LEU A 44 -2.68 -2.19 -7.48
CA LEU A 44 -2.66 -1.19 -8.55
C LEU A 44 -1.32 -0.47 -8.76
N GLY A 45 -0.34 -0.61 -7.87
CA GLY A 45 0.92 0.15 -7.95
C GLY A 45 1.54 0.52 -6.61
N GLY A 46 0.76 0.37 -5.53
CA GLY A 46 1.03 1.02 -4.26
C GLY A 46 1.70 0.17 -3.21
N ALA A 47 2.15 -1.04 -3.53
CA ALA A 47 2.64 -1.98 -2.52
C ALA A 47 3.81 -1.43 -1.66
N PRO A 48 4.81 -0.70 -2.18
CA PRO A 48 5.85 -0.08 -1.36
C PRO A 48 5.30 0.96 -0.36
N GLY A 49 4.42 1.86 -0.83
CA GLY A 49 3.77 2.90 -0.04
C GLY A 49 2.77 2.33 0.95
N GLY A 50 2.08 1.26 0.58
CA GLY A 50 1.24 0.46 1.46
C GLY A 50 2.04 -0.23 2.55
N TYR A 51 3.19 -0.82 2.23
CA TYR A 51 4.08 -1.44 3.22
C TYR A 51 4.62 -0.43 4.23
N LEU A 52 5.10 0.72 3.74
CA LEU A 52 5.54 1.83 4.58
C LEU A 52 4.40 2.35 5.43
N GLY A 53 3.22 2.58 4.84
CA GLY A 53 2.03 3.04 5.55
C GLY A 53 1.59 2.07 6.62
N MET A 54 1.62 0.77 6.34
CA MET A 54 1.27 -0.29 7.29
C MET A 54 2.26 -0.36 8.46
N LYS A 55 3.57 -0.24 8.18
CA LYS A 55 4.63 -0.23 9.21
C LYS A 55 4.55 1.02 10.08
N PHE A 56 4.30 2.18 9.48
CA PHE A 56 4.18 3.47 10.17
C PHE A 56 2.89 3.55 11.01
N ALA A 57 1.78 3.10 10.43
CA ALA A 57 0.51 3.02 11.12
C ALA A 57 0.48 1.91 12.18
N GLN A 58 1.45 0.99 12.21
CA GLN A 58 1.43 -0.22 13.04
C GLN A 58 0.07 -0.95 12.92
N HIS A 59 -0.55 -0.85 11.75
CA HIS A 59 -1.94 -1.22 11.54
C HIS A 59 -2.00 -2.68 11.14
N LYS A 60 -2.67 -3.51 11.96
CA LYS A 60 -2.98 -4.93 11.67
C LYS A 60 -1.82 -5.75 11.06
N THR A 61 -0.62 -5.62 11.60
CA THR A 61 0.53 -6.50 11.27
C THR A 61 0.30 -7.96 11.64
N ARG A 62 -0.72 -8.28 12.45
CA ARG A 62 -1.03 -9.66 12.88
C ARG A 62 -1.83 -10.49 11.86
N LYS A 63 -2.46 -9.89 10.86
CA LYS A 63 -3.12 -10.68 9.80
C LYS A 63 -2.08 -11.07 8.75
N SER A 64 -1.82 -12.38 8.63
CA SER A 64 -0.83 -12.94 7.67
C SER A 64 -1.07 -12.47 6.23
N VAL A 65 -2.33 -12.24 5.85
CA VAL A 65 -2.71 -11.79 4.50
C VAL A 65 -2.09 -10.41 4.16
N PHE A 66 -1.98 -9.51 5.13
CA PHE A 66 -1.36 -8.21 4.92
C PHE A 66 0.16 -8.24 5.13
N SER A 67 0.62 -8.99 6.14
CA SER A 67 2.06 -9.07 6.45
C SER A 67 2.87 -9.78 5.37
N LEU A 68 2.29 -10.73 4.64
CA LEU A 68 2.94 -11.42 3.51
C LEU A 68 2.47 -10.85 2.16
N GLY A 69 1.19 -10.53 2.01
CA GLY A 69 0.64 -10.09 0.73
C GLY A 69 1.22 -8.76 0.23
N VAL A 70 1.38 -7.78 1.11
CA VAL A 70 1.92 -6.45 0.75
C VAL A 70 3.40 -6.51 0.32
N PRO A 71 4.32 -7.16 1.06
CA PRO A 71 5.71 -7.27 0.62
C PRO A 71 5.88 -8.14 -0.63
N ILE A 72 5.10 -9.21 -0.79
CA ILE A 72 5.12 -10.03 -2.02
C ILE A 72 4.72 -9.19 -3.23
N LEU A 73 3.60 -8.45 -3.15
CA LEU A 73 3.15 -7.56 -4.23
C LEU A 73 4.20 -6.47 -4.54
N GLY A 74 4.86 -5.94 -3.51
CA GLY A 74 5.94 -4.96 -3.66
C GLY A 74 7.15 -5.53 -4.40
N ILE A 75 7.56 -6.76 -4.08
CA ILE A 75 8.65 -7.44 -4.78
C ILE A 75 8.25 -7.71 -6.23
N THR A 76 7.03 -8.20 -6.48
CA THR A 76 6.54 -8.44 -7.86
C THR A 76 6.56 -7.15 -8.69
N GLN A 77 6.17 -6.02 -8.10
CA GLN A 77 6.20 -4.73 -8.78
C GLN A 77 7.61 -4.23 -9.03
N LEU A 78 8.53 -4.36 -8.08
CA LEU A 78 9.93 -4.01 -8.27
C LEU A 78 10.57 -4.83 -9.40
N VAL A 79 10.30 -6.14 -9.45
CA VAL A 79 10.79 -7.02 -10.52
C VAL A 79 10.23 -6.61 -11.89
N LEU A 80 8.93 -6.31 -11.98
CA LEU A 80 8.30 -5.80 -13.21
C LEU A 80 8.90 -4.46 -13.65
N LEU A 81 9.18 -3.56 -12.70
CA LEU A 81 9.75 -2.24 -12.97
C LEU A 81 11.19 -2.36 -13.50
N ILE A 82 11.99 -3.28 -12.95
CA ILE A 82 13.35 -3.59 -13.41
C ILE A 82 13.31 -4.25 -14.79
N TRP A 83 12.35 -5.14 -15.06
CA TRP A 83 12.22 -5.82 -16.35
C TRP A 83 11.76 -4.88 -17.47
N LEU A 84 11.02 -3.83 -17.13
CA LEU A 84 10.53 -2.81 -18.06
C LEU A 84 11.52 -1.64 -18.26
N ILE A 85 12.56 -1.55 -17.41
CA ILE A 85 13.64 -0.55 -17.52
C ILE A 85 14.64 -0.97 -18.61
#